data_AF-A0A8J7TWR5-F1
#
_entry.id   AF-A0A8J7TWR5-F1
#
_cell.length_a   1.000
_cell.length_b   1.000
_cell.length_c   1.000
_cell.angle_alpha   90.00
_cell.angle_beta   90.00
_cell.angle_gamma   90.00
#
_symmetry.space_group_name_H-M   'P 1'
#
loop_
_entity.id
_entity.type
_entity.pdbx_description
1 polymer ?
#
loop_
_entity_poly.entity_id
_entity_poly.type
_entity_poly.pdbx_seq_one_letter_code
_entity_poly.pdbx_strand_id
1 'polypeptide(L)' 'MLAVADERLRRLLAGLLAKQMGRGGIARLTEITGLDRNTVARGQRELRHTRPAPGSRIRRTGGGRKRLEDKRPGF' A
#
# COMPACT_ATOMS: atom_id res chain seq x y z
N MET A 1 0.81 -15.39 -3.85
CA MET A 1 2.17 -15.36 -4.45
C MET A 1 3.22 -14.59 -3.64
N LEU A 2 2.87 -13.59 -2.80
CA LEU A 2 3.86 -12.70 -2.14
C LEU A 2 4.00 -12.90 -0.62
N ALA A 3 3.73 -14.10 -0.11
CA ALA A 3 3.62 -14.39 1.33
C ALA A 3 4.93 -14.17 2.10
N VAL A 4 6.09 -14.31 1.44
CA VAL A 4 7.43 -14.24 2.07
C VAL A 4 7.98 -12.80 2.11
N ALA A 5 7.37 -11.86 1.39
CA ALA A 5 7.81 -10.47 1.34
C ALA A 5 7.17 -9.61 2.44
N ASP A 6 7.95 -8.71 3.06
CA ASP A 6 7.42 -7.65 3.94
C ASP A 6 6.40 -6.77 3.20
N GLU A 7 5.48 -6.16 3.94
CA GLU A 7 4.40 -5.29 3.45
C GLU A 7 4.91 -4.22 2.46
N ARG A 8 6.09 -3.65 2.71
CA ARG A 8 6.70 -2.65 1.82
C ARG A 8 7.14 -3.26 0.49
N LEU A 9 7.87 -4.38 0.52
CA LEU A 9 8.37 -5.04 -0.69
C LEU A 9 7.20 -5.57 -1.52
N ARG A 10 6.21 -6.17 -0.86
CA ARG A 10 4.97 -6.66 -1.48
C ARG A 10 4.25 -5.56 -2.24
N ARG A 11 4.11 -4.37 -1.64
CA ARG A 11 3.49 -3.20 -2.27
C ARG A 11 4.30 -2.69 -3.47
N LEU A 12 5.62 -2.56 -3.33
CA LEU A 12 6.49 -2.05 -4.40
C LEU A 12 6.49 -3.00 -5.60
N LEU A 13 6.65 -4.30 -5.36
CA LEU A 13 6.66 -5.31 -6.41
C LEU A 13 5.31 -5.37 -7.14
N ALA A 14 4.19 -5.35 -6.40
CA ALA A 14 2.87 -5.29 -7.00
C ALA A 14 2.68 -4.02 -7.86
N GLY A 15 3.16 -2.88 -7.38
CA GLY A 15 3.16 -1.64 -8.14
C GLY A 15 3.98 -1.73 -9.43
N LEU A 16 5.19 -2.30 -9.36
CA LEU A 16 6.07 -2.48 -10.51
C LEU A 16 5.40 -3.35 -11.57
N LEU A 17 4.90 -4.52 -11.18
CA LEU A 17 4.23 -5.47 -12.08
C LEU A 17 2.97 -4.85 -12.70
N ALA A 18 2.18 -4.12 -11.92
CA ALA A 18 1.01 -3.42 -12.44
C ALA A 18 1.39 -2.33 -13.46
N LYS A 19 2.56 -1.68 -13.31
CA LYS A 19 3.06 -0.70 -14.29
C LYS A 19 3.49 -1.41 -15.58
N GLN A 20 4.20 -2.53 -15.47
CA GLN A 20 4.63 -3.34 -16.62
C GLN A 20 3.46 -3.89 -17.43
N MET A 21 2.35 -4.25 -16.76
CA MET A 21 1.12 -4.72 -17.41
C MET A 21 0.31 -3.63 -18.12
N GLY A 22 0.66 -2.34 -17.97
CA GLY A 22 -0.02 -1.25 -18.65
C GLY A 22 -1.45 -1.01 -18.18
N ARG A 23 -2.36 -0.70 -19.12
CA ARG A 23 -3.76 -0.34 -18.82
C ARG A 23 -4.48 -1.51 -18.17
N GLY A 24 -5.08 -1.27 -17.00
CA GLY A 24 -5.77 -2.31 -16.23
C GLY A 24 -4.85 -3.20 -15.38
N GLY A 25 -3.53 -3.00 -15.41
CA GLY A 25 -2.57 -3.79 -14.63
C GLY A 25 -2.83 -3.78 -13.12
N ILE A 26 -3.36 -2.68 -12.58
CA ILE A 26 -3.77 -2.58 -11.17
C ILE A 26 -4.92 -3.53 -10.84
N ALA A 27 -5.93 -3.62 -11.71
CA ALA A 27 -7.09 -4.49 -11.49
C ALA A 27 -6.67 -5.96 -11.52
N ARG A 28 -5.93 -6.36 -12.57
CA ARG A 28 -5.39 -7.72 -12.69
C ARG A 28 -4.52 -8.12 -11.51
N LEU A 29 -3.67 -7.21 -11.01
CA LEU A 29 -2.82 -7.48 -9.85
C LEU A 29 -3.62 -7.61 -8.56
N THR A 30 -4.73 -6.90 -8.42
CA THR A 30 -5.64 -7.07 -7.29
C THR A 30 -6.21 -8.50 -7.28
N GLU A 31 -6.62 -9.01 -8.44
CA GLU A 31 -7.14 -10.38 -8.59
C GLU A 31 -6.06 -11.44 -8.36
N ILE A 32 -4.86 -11.27 -8.92
CA ILE A 32 -3.75 -12.24 -8.80
C ILE A 32 -3.18 -12.29 -7.37
N THR A 33 -3.02 -11.13 -6.74
CA THR A 33 -2.30 -11.03 -5.47
C THR A 33 -3.21 -10.95 -4.24
N GLY A 34 -4.50 -10.66 -4.43
CA GLY A 34 -5.45 -10.38 -3.34
C GLY A 34 -5.19 -9.06 -2.63
N LEU A 35 -4.28 -8.22 -3.13
CA LEU A 35 -3.96 -6.93 -2.52
C LEU A 35 -4.98 -5.87 -2.91
N ASP A 36 -5.32 -4.99 -1.97
CA ASP A 36 -6.21 -3.87 -2.25
C ASP A 36 -5.69 -2.98 -3.40
N ARG A 37 -6.62 -2.46 -4.20
CA ARG A 37 -6.34 -1.59 -5.34
C ARG A 37 -5.47 -0.38 -4.95
N ASN A 38 -5.70 0.20 -3.77
CA ASN A 38 -4.91 1.33 -3.28
C ASN A 38 -3.49 0.91 -2.91
N THR A 39 -3.28 -0.31 -2.42
CA THR A 39 -1.95 -0.83 -2.12
C THR A 39 -1.12 -0.90 -3.41
N VAL A 40 -1.66 -1.51 -4.46
CA VAL A 40 -0.97 -1.62 -5.77
C VAL A 40 -0.70 -0.23 -6.37
N ALA A 41 -1.69 0.67 -6.35
CA ALA A 41 -1.55 2.04 -6.84
C ALA A 41 -0.52 2.85 -6.04
N ARG A 42 -0.48 2.67 -4.72
CA ARG A 42 0.51 3.31 -3.84
C ARG A 42 1.92 2.80 -4.14
N GLY A 43 2.09 1.51 -4.39
CA GLY A 43 3.36 0.95 -4.86
C GLY A 43 3.86 1.60 -6.14
N GLN A 44 2.98 1.77 -7.14
CA GLN A 44 3.30 2.50 -8.37
C GLN A 44 3.72 3.95 -8.12
N ARG A 45 3.03 4.66 -7.23
CA ARG A 45 3.39 6.04 -6.86
C ARG A 45 4.75 6.10 -6.18
N GLU A 46 5.00 5.19 -5.23
CA GLU A 46 6.27 5.10 -4.52
C GLU A 46 7.44 4.81 -5.49
N LEU A 47 7.24 3.99 -6.52
CA LEU A 47 8.25 3.74 -7.57
C LEU A 47 8.53 4.96 -8.47
N ARG A 48 7.59 5.89 -8.61
CA ARG A 48 7.80 7.13 -9.39
C ARG A 48 8.58 8.18 -8.60
N HIS A 49 8.61 8.06 -7.28
CA HIS A 49 9.33 8.97 -6.41
C HIS A 49 10.58 8.27 -5.89
N THR A 50 11.72 8.43 -6.59
CA THR A 50 13.05 7.91 -6.22
C THR A 50 13.65 8.58 -4.97
N ARG A 51 12.84 9.04 -4.02
CA ARG A 51 13.36 9.38 -2.69
C ARG A 51 13.29 8.12 -1.84
N PRO A 52 14.43 7.53 -1.43
CA PRO A 52 14.41 6.60 -0.32
C PRO A 52 13.75 7.34 0.84
N ALA A 53 12.61 6.83 1.33
CA ALA A 53 12.08 7.31 2.60
C ALA A 53 13.23 7.19 3.60
N PRO A 54 13.67 8.31 4.24
CA PRO A 54 14.77 8.26 5.19
C PRO A 54 14.46 7.17 6.21
N GLY A 55 15.44 6.29 6.43
CA GLY A 55 15.31 5.16 7.33
C GLY A 55 14.79 5.62 8.68
N SER A 56 13.76 4.92 9.18
CA SER A 56 13.40 4.73 10.60
C SER A 56 11.91 4.56 10.88
N ARG A 57 11.00 4.59 9.88
CA ARG A 57 9.61 4.13 10.10
C ARG A 57 9.04 3.34 8.92
N ILE A 58 9.02 2.01 9.07
CA ILE A 58 8.25 1.09 8.21
C ILE A 58 6.75 1.40 8.30
N ARG A 59 6.29 1.96 9.43
CA ARG A 59 4.91 2.36 9.68
C ARG A 59 4.74 3.90 9.67
N ARG A 60 4.05 4.45 8.66
CA ARG A 60 3.29 5.69 8.87
C ARG A 60 2.27 5.41 9.97
N THR A 61 2.13 6.30 10.95
CA THR A 61 1.05 6.19 11.96
C THR A 61 -0.23 5.86 11.23
N GLY A 62 -0.82 4.71 11.55
CA GLY A 62 -2.01 4.24 10.85
C GLY A 62 -3.11 5.27 11.08
N GLY A 63 -3.67 5.82 10.00
CA GLY A 63 -4.92 6.57 10.04
C GLY A 63 -6.10 5.63 10.28
N GLY A 64 -6.04 4.83 11.35
CA GLY A 64 -7.19 4.06 11.79
C GLY A 64 -8.35 5.02 12.07
N ARG A 65 -9.59 4.54 11.97
CA ARG A 65 -10.74 5.30 12.47
C ARG A 65 -10.42 5.74 13.91
N LYS A 66 -10.63 7.02 14.23
CA LYS A 66 -10.60 7.51 15.62
C LYS A 66 -11.43 6.55 16.47
N ARG A 67 -10.89 6.13 17.62
CA ARG A 67 -11.61 5.25 18.56
C ARG A 67 -12.92 5.94 18.97
N LEU A 68 -13.97 5.16 19.24
CA LEU A 68 -15.32 5.68 19.53
C LEU A 68 -15.33 6.65 20.73
N GLU A 69 -14.37 6.48 21.65
CA GLU A 69 -14.08 7.33 22.81
C GLU A 69 -13.71 8.80 22.47
N ASP A 70 -13.25 9.09 21.25
CA ASP A 70 -13.02 10.48 20.79
C ASP A 70 -14.29 11.16 20.22
N LYS A 71 -15.38 10.41 19.97
CA LYS A 71 -16.62 10.95 19.38
C LYS A 71 -17.64 11.43 20.41
N ARG A 72 -17.46 11.11 21.68
CA ARG A 72 -18.25 11.64 22.80
C ARG A 72 -17.41 11.64 24.08
N PRO A 73 -16.84 12.79 24.50
CA PRO A 73 -16.88 13.07 25.93
C PRO A 73 -18.37 13.17 26.28
N GLY A 74 -18.87 12.15 26.96
CA GLY A 74 -20.25 12.10 27.43
C GLY A 74 -20.46 12.95 28.68
N PHE A 75 -21.70 13.42 28.81
CA PHE A 75 -22.43 13.84 30.02
C PHE A 75 -21.89 15.03 30.81
#